data_AF-A0A964URH1-F1
#
_entry.id   AF-A0A964URH1-F1
#
_cell.length_a   1.000
_cell.length_b   1.000
_cell.length_c   1.000
_cell.angle_alpha   90.00
_cell.angle_beta   90.00
_cell.angle_gamma   90.00
#
_symmetry.space_group_name_H-M   'P 1'
#
loop_
_entity.id
_entity.type
_entity.pdbx_description
1 polymer ?
#
loop_
_entity_poly.entity_id
_entity_poly.type
_entity_poly.pdbx_seq_one_letter_code
_entity_poly.pdbx_strand_id
1 'polypeptide(L)'
;MSLRNRTVGVWCAGVGFVVALGVLAVWLFLPEPEVRRAVVLAGLACAAVCVGLLVRQRDDAAAVFQVGDSAPASTRFTPVDVDAPVPPLPLTVPSRRGQQLRMLAYGVGVAAGLLALIALAWGRPQPSDKVAGIKAAGAELGTVRVVEAGAAERIDPSRGSAYHLTDVVVELRGPDGDRDTATVRGARSDEPLRPGDRTSVLYAPSDVTLGAVADRASLRDELAGRTFSTFTSWAFVVAWLMGVALAGGLVLAKLGRGAFGRLEPEYVAVRGTCVGVRKAESLTVETAVGARRSVGFLTPFDARAVPDSVKGRALWLSWAPTPAPAPTPAPSAEAAGSGRTAAVLVFDTGLVVHGMLKSSEAAALAGRSRTRTGAGAESVVTVRTAMDEGLVADDRALELWDPKGRWAATVGRGAAWSCGAVLLGAAVLTYDISGVVRWIVGGATLLTGLVAPYALVEGATGEKDGNGET
;
A
#
# COMPACT_ATOMS: atom_id res chain seq x y z
N MET A 1 -24.39 -10.61 -7.01
CA MET A 1 -23.82 -9.25 -7.11
C MET A 1 -23.76 -8.84 -8.58
N SER A 2 -24.42 -7.76 -9.01
CA SER A 2 -24.46 -7.38 -10.44
C SER A 2 -23.09 -6.89 -10.92
N LEU A 3 -22.78 -7.09 -12.21
CA LEU A 3 -21.55 -6.62 -12.87
C LEU A 3 -21.29 -5.12 -12.60
N ARG A 4 -22.36 -4.32 -12.46
CA ARG A 4 -22.30 -2.87 -12.19
C ARG A 4 -21.61 -2.54 -10.86
N ASN A 5 -21.79 -3.36 -9.82
CA ASN A 5 -21.20 -3.09 -8.49
C ASN A 5 -19.70 -3.39 -8.46
N ARG A 6 -19.23 -4.37 -9.23
CA ARG A 6 -17.79 -4.67 -9.34
C ARG A 6 -17.03 -3.54 -10.06
N THR A 7 -17.65 -2.95 -11.08
CA THR A 7 -17.05 -1.87 -11.86
C THR A 7 -16.81 -0.63 -11.00
N VAL A 8 -17.80 -0.19 -10.22
CA VAL A 8 -17.66 1.02 -9.37
C VAL A 8 -16.56 0.86 -8.32
N GLY A 9 -16.44 -0.30 -7.67
CA GLY A 9 -15.37 -0.55 -6.71
C GLY A 9 -13.98 -0.42 -7.33
N VAL A 10 -13.79 -0.98 -8.53
CA VAL A 10 -12.52 -0.87 -9.28
C VAL A 10 -12.22 0.59 -9.66
N TRP A 11 -13.23 1.33 -10.14
CA TRP A 11 -13.08 2.75 -10.46
C TRP A 11 -12.71 3.58 -9.22
N CYS A 12 -13.40 3.38 -8.10
CA CYS A 12 -13.12 4.09 -6.85
C CYS A 12 -11.71 3.80 -6.33
N ALA A 13 -11.25 2.55 -6.40
CA ALA A 13 -9.87 2.20 -6.05
C ALA A 13 -8.85 2.87 -6.98
N GLY A 14 -9.12 2.90 -8.29
CA GLY A 14 -8.29 3.59 -9.28
C GLY A 14 -8.18 5.09 -9.01
N VAL A 15 -9.31 5.76 -8.75
CA VAL A 15 -9.35 7.19 -8.40
C VAL A 15 -8.59 7.43 -7.10
N GLY A 16 -8.82 6.64 -6.05
CA GLY A 16 -8.11 6.77 -4.78
C GLY A 16 -6.59 6.64 -4.94
N PHE A 17 -6.13 5.69 -5.76
CA PHE A 17 -4.71 5.52 -6.08
C PHE A 17 -4.12 6.74 -6.81
N VAL A 18 -4.82 7.25 -7.84
CA VAL A 18 -4.40 8.44 -8.59
C VAL A 18 -4.37 9.66 -7.69
N VAL A 19 -5.35 9.84 -6.81
CA VAL A 19 -5.39 10.94 -5.84
C VAL A 19 -4.21 10.85 -4.87
N ALA A 20 -3.91 9.67 -4.31
CA ALA A 20 -2.79 9.52 -3.37
C ALA A 20 -1.43 9.91 -4.00
N LEU A 21 -1.16 9.43 -5.22
CA LEU A 21 0.05 9.80 -5.97
C LEU A 21 0.04 11.27 -6.40
N GLY A 22 -1.09 11.75 -6.89
CA GLY A 22 -1.26 13.12 -7.35
C GLY A 22 -1.05 14.13 -6.24
N VAL A 23 -1.65 13.90 -5.07
CA VAL A 23 -1.46 14.76 -3.88
C VAL A 23 0.01 14.78 -3.46
N LEU A 24 0.68 13.62 -3.40
CA LEU A 24 2.11 13.57 -3.07
C LEU A 24 2.94 14.37 -4.07
N ALA A 25 2.76 14.13 -5.38
CA ALA A 25 3.53 14.80 -6.43
C ALA A 25 3.28 16.32 -6.46
N VAL A 26 2.01 16.73 -6.41
CA VAL A 26 1.60 18.15 -6.41
C VAL A 26 2.14 18.85 -5.17
N TRP A 27 2.11 18.20 -4.00
CA TRP A 27 2.61 18.79 -2.77
C TRP A 27 4.12 18.98 -2.76
N LEU A 28 4.87 18.04 -3.34
CA LEU A 28 6.34 18.09 -3.40
C LEU A 28 6.88 19.04 -4.47
N PHE A 29 6.22 19.14 -5.62
CA PHE A 29 6.83 19.75 -6.80
C PHE A 29 6.09 20.97 -7.36
N LEU A 30 4.82 21.20 -7.03
CA LEU A 30 4.10 22.36 -7.55
C LEU A 30 4.42 23.61 -6.71
N PRO A 31 5.04 24.66 -7.27
CA PRO A 31 5.50 25.82 -6.50
C PRO A 31 4.36 26.80 -6.16
N GLU A 32 3.31 26.86 -6.97
CA GLU A 32 2.22 27.82 -6.79
C GLU A 32 1.28 27.38 -5.66
N PRO A 33 1.20 28.12 -4.53
CA PRO A 33 0.47 27.67 -3.35
C PRO A 33 -1.03 27.57 -3.56
N GLU A 34 -1.63 28.51 -4.30
CA GLU A 34 -3.07 28.54 -4.57
C GLU A 34 -3.49 27.40 -5.48
N VAL A 35 -2.76 27.19 -6.58
CA VAL A 35 -3.01 26.09 -7.53
C VAL A 35 -2.76 24.74 -6.84
N ARG A 36 -1.67 24.61 -6.08
CA ARG A 36 -1.36 23.41 -5.28
C ARG A 36 -2.50 23.06 -4.34
N ARG A 37 -2.99 24.02 -3.56
CA ARG A 37 -4.10 23.79 -2.64
C ARG A 37 -5.38 23.42 -3.39
N ALA A 38 -5.73 24.14 -4.46
CA ALA A 38 -6.92 23.85 -5.24
C ALA A 38 -6.91 22.43 -5.84
N VAL A 39 -5.79 22.00 -6.41
CA VAL A 39 -5.63 20.66 -6.99
C VAL A 39 -5.69 19.57 -5.92
N VAL A 40 -5.03 19.77 -4.77
CA VAL A 40 -5.10 18.82 -3.65
C VAL A 40 -6.54 18.70 -3.14
N LEU A 41 -7.24 19.81 -2.90
CA LEU A 41 -8.62 19.80 -2.43
C LEU A 41 -9.58 19.15 -3.44
N ALA A 42 -9.41 19.42 -4.73
CA ALA A 42 -10.20 18.77 -5.79
C ALA A 42 -9.97 17.25 -5.79
N GLY A 43 -8.72 16.80 -5.66
CA GLY A 43 -8.38 15.38 -5.53
C GLY A 43 -9.02 14.73 -4.30
N LEU A 44 -8.92 15.38 -3.14
CA LEU A 44 -9.54 14.90 -1.89
C LEU A 44 -11.07 14.85 -1.99
N ALA A 45 -11.70 15.84 -2.64
CA ALA A 45 -13.15 15.84 -2.89
C ALA A 45 -13.57 14.66 -3.79
N CYS A 46 -12.82 14.39 -4.86
CA CYS A 46 -13.06 13.21 -5.71
C CYS A 46 -12.93 11.90 -4.92
N ALA A 47 -11.93 11.79 -4.03
CA ALA A 47 -11.79 10.64 -3.14
C ALA A 47 -12.97 10.52 -2.16
N ALA A 48 -13.45 11.63 -1.59
CA ALA A 48 -14.61 11.64 -0.71
C ALA A 48 -15.88 11.18 -1.43
N VAL A 49 -16.10 11.60 -2.68
CA VAL A 49 -17.20 11.11 -3.52
C VAL A 49 -17.07 9.60 -3.74
N CYS A 50 -15.88 9.08 -4.01
CA CYS A 50 -15.65 7.64 -4.15
C CYS A 50 -15.98 6.87 -2.86
N VAL A 51 -15.59 7.38 -1.69
CA VAL A 51 -15.96 6.79 -0.39
C VAL A 51 -17.48 6.79 -0.21
N GLY A 52 -18.16 7.90 -0.53
CA GLY A 52 -19.62 7.99 -0.46
C GLY A 52 -20.33 7.00 -1.38
N LEU A 53 -19.82 6.81 -2.60
CA LEU A 53 -20.34 5.81 -3.53
C LEU A 53 -20.16 4.38 -2.99
N LEU A 54 -19.01 4.07 -2.38
CA LEU A 54 -18.76 2.76 -1.77
C LEU A 54 -19.69 2.49 -0.58
N VAL A 55 -19.94 3.50 0.27
CA VAL A 55 -20.89 3.39 1.38
C VAL A 55 -22.30 3.14 0.86
N ARG A 56 -22.75 3.90 -0.15
CA ARG A 56 -24.07 3.70 -0.76
C ARG A 56 -24.22 2.31 -1.37
N GLN A 57 -23.19 1.82 -2.06
CA GLN A 57 -23.19 0.47 -2.62
C GLN A 57 -23.25 -0.62 -1.54
N ARG A 58 -22.61 -0.39 -0.39
CA ARG A 58 -22.72 -1.29 0.76
C ARG A 58 -24.15 -1.32 1.27
N ASP A 59 -24.79 -0.17 1.49
CA ASP A 59 -26.16 -0.11 2.00
C ASP A 59 -27.15 -0.76 1.02
N ASP A 60 -26.99 -0.53 -0.30
CA ASP A 60 -27.78 -1.18 -1.35
C ASP A 60 -27.55 -2.71 -1.37
N ALA A 61 -26.32 -3.17 -1.13
CA ALA A 61 -26.01 -4.60 -1.05
C ALA A 61 -26.57 -5.23 0.23
N ALA A 62 -26.44 -4.56 1.38
CA ALA A 62 -26.95 -5.03 2.68
C ALA A 62 -28.47 -5.17 2.67
N ALA A 63 -29.19 -4.25 2.01
CA ALA A 63 -30.64 -4.35 1.81
C ALA A 63 -31.06 -5.59 1.00
N VAL A 64 -30.22 -6.03 0.05
CA VAL A 64 -30.46 -7.25 -0.75
C VAL A 64 -30.07 -8.51 0.02
N PHE A 65 -29.06 -8.45 0.90
CA PHE A 65 -28.63 -9.60 1.72
C PHE A 65 -29.55 -9.88 2.91
N GLN A 66 -30.21 -8.86 3.50
CA GLN A 66 -31.18 -9.06 4.60
C GLN A 66 -32.51 -9.74 4.17
N VAL A 67 -32.83 -9.76 2.87
CA VAL A 67 -34.00 -10.49 2.33
C VAL A 67 -33.65 -11.94 1.96
N GLY A 68 -32.37 -12.32 2.07
CA GLY A 68 -31.86 -13.63 1.68
C GLY A 68 -30.83 -14.17 2.67
N ASP A 69 -31.19 -14.20 3.96
CA ASP A 69 -30.54 -15.12 4.89
C ASP A 69 -30.62 -16.52 4.27
N SER A 70 -29.46 -17.08 3.92
CA SER A 70 -29.30 -18.40 3.29
C SER A 70 -29.37 -18.47 1.75
N ALA A 71 -28.74 -17.54 1.02
CA ALA A 71 -28.38 -17.84 -0.37
C ALA A 71 -26.95 -17.40 -0.71
N PRO A 72 -26.00 -18.33 -0.99
CA PRO A 72 -24.75 -18.00 -1.66
C PRO A 72 -25.05 -17.62 -3.12
N ALA A 73 -25.71 -16.47 -3.32
CA ALA A 73 -26.25 -16.03 -4.60
C ALA A 73 -25.15 -15.37 -5.45
N SER A 74 -24.33 -16.24 -6.07
CA SER A 74 -23.80 -16.12 -7.45
C SER A 74 -22.77 -17.20 -7.76
N THR A 75 -22.47 -18.09 -6.82
CA THR A 75 -21.82 -19.34 -7.19
C THR A 75 -22.88 -20.22 -7.82
N ARG A 76 -22.83 -20.40 -9.15
CA ARG A 76 -23.41 -21.58 -9.80
C ARG A 76 -22.62 -22.80 -9.30
N PHE A 77 -22.74 -23.13 -8.02
CA PHE A 77 -22.37 -24.43 -7.53
C PHE A 77 -23.48 -25.35 -8.03
N THR A 78 -23.27 -25.95 -9.19
CA THR A 78 -23.99 -27.17 -9.52
C THR A 78 -23.75 -28.12 -8.34
N PRO A 79 -24.81 -28.59 -7.66
CA PRO A 79 -24.63 -29.64 -6.66
C PRO A 79 -23.88 -30.78 -7.35
N VAL A 80 -22.70 -31.11 -6.81
CA VAL A 80 -21.94 -32.25 -7.29
C VAL A 80 -22.72 -33.47 -6.84
N ASP A 81 -23.28 -34.17 -7.82
CA ASP A 81 -23.90 -35.47 -7.60
C ASP A 81 -22.84 -36.41 -7.03
N VAL A 82 -23.16 -37.09 -5.93
CA VAL A 82 -22.18 -37.89 -5.17
C VAL A 82 -21.70 -39.10 -6.00
N ASP A 83 -22.47 -39.47 -7.03
CA ASP A 83 -22.20 -40.55 -7.98
C ASP A 83 -21.66 -40.05 -9.34
N ALA A 84 -21.37 -38.75 -9.49
CA ALA A 84 -20.81 -38.21 -10.72
C ALA A 84 -19.37 -38.72 -10.96
N PRO A 85 -18.99 -39.03 -12.21
CA PRO A 85 -17.63 -39.41 -12.54
C PRO A 85 -16.64 -38.33 -12.10
N VAL A 86 -15.48 -38.76 -11.59
CA VAL A 86 -14.42 -37.86 -11.08
C VAL A 86 -14.08 -36.83 -12.16
N PRO A 87 -14.19 -35.51 -11.87
CA PRO A 87 -13.88 -34.51 -12.87
C PRO A 87 -12.42 -34.58 -13.31
N PRO A 88 -12.13 -34.51 -14.62
CA PRO A 88 -10.77 -34.52 -15.14
C PRO A 88 -9.97 -33.30 -14.65
N LEU A 89 -8.64 -33.41 -14.69
CA LEU A 89 -7.73 -32.34 -14.33
C LEU A 89 -7.78 -31.22 -15.40
N PRO A 90 -8.05 -29.95 -15.04
CA PRO A 90 -8.06 -28.88 -16.04
C PRO A 90 -6.65 -28.41 -16.38
N LEU A 91 -6.38 -28.15 -17.67
CA LEU A 91 -5.08 -27.58 -18.10
C LEU A 91 -5.03 -26.08 -17.90
N THR A 92 -6.14 -25.40 -18.14
CA THR A 92 -6.24 -23.96 -17.98
C THR A 92 -6.81 -23.63 -16.61
N VAL A 93 -6.17 -22.69 -15.92
CA VAL A 93 -6.56 -22.27 -14.57
C VAL A 93 -6.64 -20.74 -14.56
N PRO A 94 -7.66 -20.13 -13.95
CA PRO A 94 -7.77 -18.69 -13.90
C PRO A 94 -6.54 -18.07 -13.21
N SER A 95 -5.89 -17.16 -13.93
CA SER A 95 -4.64 -16.54 -13.51
C SER A 95 -4.83 -15.61 -12.31
N ARG A 96 -3.92 -15.73 -11.32
CA ARG A 96 -3.87 -14.82 -10.16
C ARG A 96 -3.19 -13.47 -10.43
N ARG A 97 -2.76 -13.16 -11.67
CA ARG A 97 -2.07 -11.89 -12.00
C ARG A 97 -2.90 -10.67 -11.58
N GLY A 98 -4.22 -10.72 -11.77
CA GLY A 98 -5.11 -9.65 -11.33
C GLY A 98 -5.16 -9.45 -9.81
N GLN A 99 -4.97 -10.52 -9.02
CA GLN A 99 -4.84 -10.41 -7.56
C GLN A 99 -3.48 -9.82 -7.16
N GLN A 100 -2.40 -10.26 -7.80
CA GLN A 100 -1.04 -9.73 -7.57
C GLN A 100 -0.97 -8.23 -7.89
N LEU A 101 -1.50 -7.80 -9.03
CA LEU A 101 -1.54 -6.40 -9.43
C LEU A 101 -2.37 -5.56 -8.45
N ARG A 102 -3.52 -6.06 -7.98
CA ARG A 102 -4.33 -5.34 -6.99
C ARG A 102 -3.66 -5.24 -5.63
N MET A 103 -3.00 -6.29 -5.15
CA MET A 103 -2.25 -6.23 -3.90
C MET A 103 -1.04 -5.28 -4.02
N LEU A 104 -0.37 -5.27 -5.16
CA LEU A 104 0.73 -4.34 -5.43
C LEU A 104 0.22 -2.90 -5.46
N ALA A 105 -0.83 -2.63 -6.25
CA ALA A 105 -1.45 -1.31 -6.34
C ALA A 105 -1.94 -0.82 -4.96
N TYR A 106 -2.50 -1.71 -4.15
CA TYR A 106 -2.88 -1.42 -2.77
C TYR A 106 -1.64 -1.03 -1.93
N GLY A 107 -0.59 -1.84 -1.92
CA GLY A 107 0.63 -1.55 -1.15
C GLY A 107 1.31 -0.24 -1.58
N VAL A 108 1.43 -0.01 -2.89
CA VAL A 108 1.96 1.23 -3.45
C VAL A 108 1.08 2.43 -3.10
N GLY A 109 -0.24 2.28 -3.19
CA GLY A 109 -1.20 3.33 -2.82
C GLY A 109 -1.14 3.69 -1.34
N VAL A 110 -1.03 2.70 -0.45
CA VAL A 110 -0.85 2.93 1.00
C VAL A 110 0.46 3.64 1.27
N ALA A 111 1.57 3.22 0.66
CA ALA A 111 2.86 3.89 0.81
C ALA A 111 2.80 5.36 0.33
N ALA A 112 2.19 5.60 -0.84
CA ALA A 112 1.98 6.95 -1.36
C ALA A 112 1.11 7.80 -0.42
N GLY A 113 0.00 7.26 0.07
CA GLY A 113 -0.91 7.95 0.97
C GLY A 113 -0.25 8.32 2.31
N LEU A 114 0.49 7.39 2.93
CA LEU A 114 1.22 7.66 4.18
C LEU A 114 2.28 8.74 3.97
N LEU A 115 3.07 8.66 2.89
CA LEU A 115 4.06 9.68 2.56
C LEU A 115 3.41 11.02 2.24
N ALA A 116 2.26 11.04 1.56
CA ALA A 116 1.49 12.26 1.30
C ALA A 116 1.04 12.91 2.61
N LEU A 117 0.53 12.14 3.57
CA LEU A 117 0.14 12.64 4.89
C LEU A 117 1.32 13.19 5.68
N ILE A 118 2.46 12.48 5.69
CA ILE A 118 3.69 12.95 6.34
C ILE A 118 4.17 14.25 5.66
N ALA A 119 4.15 14.30 4.33
CA ALA A 119 4.55 15.47 3.57
C ALA A 119 3.61 16.66 3.81
N LEU A 120 2.30 16.42 3.90
CA LEU A 120 1.32 17.45 4.28
C LEU A 120 1.58 17.95 5.71
N ALA A 121 1.82 17.07 6.67
CA ALA A 121 2.07 17.46 8.06
C ALA A 121 3.36 18.28 8.21
N TRP A 122 4.44 17.90 7.52
CA TRP A 122 5.74 18.54 7.63
C TRP A 122 5.88 19.79 6.75
N GLY A 123 5.36 19.74 5.53
CA GLY A 123 5.52 20.82 4.54
C GLY A 123 4.78 22.07 4.94
N ARG A 124 5.32 23.24 4.60
CA ARG A 124 4.62 24.52 4.80
C ARG A 124 3.72 24.83 3.59
N PRO A 125 2.43 25.09 3.81
CA PRO A 125 1.45 25.31 2.74
C PRO A 125 1.69 26.64 2.00
N GLN A 126 2.17 27.64 2.73
CA GLN A 126 2.38 29.02 2.26
C GLN A 126 3.70 29.57 2.83
N PRO A 127 4.35 30.51 2.11
CA PRO A 127 5.42 31.30 2.69
C PRO A 127 4.88 32.09 3.90
N SER A 128 5.73 32.30 4.89
CA SER A 128 5.38 33.09 6.08
C SER A 128 4.95 34.50 5.69
N ASP A 129 3.98 35.08 6.42
CA ASP A 129 3.44 36.43 6.15
C ASP A 129 4.54 37.48 5.98
N LYS A 130 5.61 37.38 6.79
CA LYS A 130 6.77 38.26 6.70
C LYS A 130 7.51 38.12 5.36
N VAL A 131 7.76 36.89 4.89
CA VAL A 131 8.42 36.65 3.59
C VAL A 131 7.50 37.01 2.43
N ALA A 132 6.20 36.73 2.54
CA ALA A 132 5.20 37.10 1.54
C ALA A 132 5.09 38.63 1.40
N GLY A 133 5.04 39.36 2.51
CA GLY A 133 5.03 40.82 2.54
C GLY A 133 6.29 41.43 1.94
N ILE A 134 7.47 40.96 2.37
CA ILE A 134 8.75 41.41 1.80
C ILE A 134 8.81 41.13 0.29
N LYS A 135 8.35 39.96 -0.17
CA LYS A 135 8.28 39.61 -1.60
C LYS A 135 7.33 40.51 -2.38
N ALA A 136 6.13 40.77 -1.85
CA ALA A 136 5.14 41.64 -2.48
C ALA A 136 5.63 43.09 -2.60
N ALA A 137 6.41 43.55 -1.63
CA ALA A 137 7.01 44.88 -1.61
C ALA A 137 8.32 44.99 -2.40
N GLY A 138 8.65 44.05 -3.29
CA GLY A 138 9.85 44.10 -4.13
C GLY A 138 11.11 43.61 -3.44
N ALA A 139 11.06 42.41 -2.86
CA ALA A 139 12.19 41.83 -2.13
C ALA A 139 13.49 41.81 -2.94
N GLU A 140 14.57 42.25 -2.30
CA GLU A 140 15.93 42.14 -2.81
C GLU A 140 16.82 41.43 -1.80
N LEU A 141 17.78 40.67 -2.33
CA LEU A 141 18.77 39.97 -1.54
C LEU A 141 20.01 40.87 -1.46
N GLY A 142 20.14 41.58 -0.35
CA GLY A 142 21.15 42.61 -0.16
C GLY A 142 22.16 42.26 0.91
N THR A 143 23.31 42.93 0.86
CA THR A 143 24.31 42.88 1.93
C THR A 143 24.16 44.12 2.80
N VAL A 144 23.77 43.92 4.06
CA VAL A 144 23.47 45.00 5.02
C VAL A 144 24.48 45.00 6.17
N ARG A 145 24.62 46.15 6.83
CA ARG A 145 25.55 46.32 7.95
C ARG A 145 24.91 45.88 9.25
N VAL A 146 25.63 45.10 10.04
CA VAL A 146 25.26 44.73 11.41
C VAL A 146 25.51 45.92 12.33
N VAL A 147 24.46 46.39 12.99
CA VAL A 147 24.49 47.46 13.99
C VAL A 147 24.77 46.86 15.36
N GLU A 148 24.06 45.78 15.70
CA GLU A 148 24.22 45.05 16.95
C GLU A 148 24.24 43.55 16.69
N ALA A 149 25.05 42.83 17.46
CA ALA A 149 25.13 41.38 17.40
C ALA A 149 24.87 40.79 18.78
N GLY A 150 23.92 39.85 18.85
CA GLY A 150 23.64 39.06 20.03
C GLY A 150 24.65 37.94 20.26
N ALA A 151 24.38 37.11 21.26
CA ALA A 151 25.20 35.93 21.52
C ALA A 151 25.15 34.96 20.31
N ALA A 152 26.32 34.49 19.89
CA ALA A 152 26.43 33.51 18.81
C ALA A 152 26.31 32.09 19.37
N GLU A 153 25.39 31.30 18.81
CA GLU A 153 25.30 29.87 19.06
C GLU A 153 26.16 29.13 18.05
N ARG A 154 27.13 28.34 18.51
CA ARG A 154 27.91 27.47 17.64
C ARG A 154 27.14 26.18 17.39
N ILE A 155 26.91 25.87 16.13
CA ILE A 155 26.35 24.59 15.71
C ILE A 155 27.47 23.77 15.06
N ASP A 156 27.77 22.62 15.68
CA ASP A 156 28.62 21.58 15.11
C ASP A 156 27.71 20.48 14.51
N PRO A 157 27.34 20.57 13.23
CA PRO A 157 26.58 19.50 12.59
C PRO A 157 27.43 18.24 12.52
N SER A 158 26.84 17.07 12.79
CA SER A 158 27.51 15.77 12.69
C SER A 158 28.07 15.46 11.30
N ARG A 159 27.60 16.17 10.27
CA ARG A 159 28.18 16.24 8.92
C ARG A 159 28.19 17.69 8.43
N GLY A 160 29.37 18.30 8.33
CA GLY A 160 29.57 19.65 7.78
C GLY A 160 30.64 20.44 8.53
N SER A 161 30.95 21.65 8.04
CA SER A 161 31.73 22.62 8.80
C SER A 161 30.89 23.19 9.94
N ALA A 162 31.55 23.43 11.08
CA ALA A 162 31.00 24.22 12.17
C ALA A 162 30.54 25.58 11.63
N TYR A 163 29.41 26.09 12.12
CA TYR A 163 28.96 27.43 11.80
C TYR A 163 28.33 28.09 13.02
N HIS A 164 28.27 29.41 13.00
CA HIS A 164 27.66 30.23 14.03
C HIS A 164 26.31 30.77 13.55
N LEU A 165 25.31 30.70 14.43
CA LEU A 165 24.05 31.42 14.29
C LEU A 165 24.06 32.60 15.26
N THR A 166 23.88 33.81 14.74
CA THR A 166 23.84 35.03 15.54
C THR A 166 22.56 35.80 15.25
N ASP A 167 21.83 36.18 16.30
CA ASP A 167 20.74 37.15 16.19
C ASP A 167 21.35 38.55 16.06
N VAL A 168 21.08 39.24 14.95
CA VAL A 168 21.72 40.52 14.62
C VAL A 168 20.67 41.58 14.35
N VAL A 169 20.96 42.83 14.74
CA VAL A 169 20.20 44.01 14.30
C VAL A 169 20.95 44.61 13.13
N VAL A 170 20.29 44.78 11.99
CA VAL A 170 20.89 45.28 10.74
C VAL A 170 20.31 46.64 10.37
N GLU A 171 21.13 47.48 9.76
CA GLU A 171 20.72 48.76 9.17
C GLU A 171 20.20 48.51 7.74
N LEU A 172 18.90 48.75 7.55
CA LEU A 172 18.24 48.70 6.25
C LEU A 172 18.23 50.09 5.61
N ARG A 173 18.30 50.14 4.28
CA ARG A 173 18.25 51.39 3.52
C ARG A 173 17.15 51.37 2.48
N GLY A 174 16.31 52.39 2.51
CA GLY A 174 15.30 52.64 1.49
C GLY A 174 15.87 53.35 0.26
N PRO A 175 15.09 53.45 -0.84
CA PRO A 175 15.50 54.10 -2.08
C PRO A 175 15.83 55.59 -1.89
N ASP A 176 15.13 56.28 -1.00
CA ASP A 176 15.30 57.72 -0.73
C ASP A 176 16.35 58.03 0.35
N GLY A 177 17.11 57.02 0.79
CA GLY A 177 18.13 57.16 1.83
C GLY A 177 17.61 57.01 3.26
N ASP A 178 16.32 56.68 3.42
CA ASP A 178 15.72 56.31 4.71
C ASP A 178 16.45 55.13 5.33
N ARG A 179 16.58 55.17 6.66
CA ARG A 179 17.29 54.15 7.45
C ARG A 179 16.35 53.60 8.49
N ASP A 180 16.29 52.29 8.56
CA ASP A 180 15.58 51.59 9.62
C ASP A 180 16.45 50.46 10.17
N THR A 181 16.15 49.99 11.37
CA THR A 181 16.84 48.84 11.95
C THR A 181 15.91 47.64 12.05
N ALA A 182 16.41 46.46 11.69
CA ALA A 182 15.63 45.23 11.73
C ALA A 182 16.39 44.14 12.48
N THR A 183 15.70 43.45 13.38
CA THR A 183 16.24 42.24 14.02
C THR A 183 16.10 41.05 13.07
N VAL A 184 17.24 40.47 12.72
CA VAL A 184 17.39 39.28 11.88
C VAL A 184 17.84 38.14 12.77
N ARG A 185 16.99 37.12 12.92
CA ARG A 185 17.28 35.97 13.77
C ARG A 185 18.11 34.91 13.05
N GLY A 186 19.13 34.39 13.73
CA GLY A 186 20.05 33.35 13.30
C GLY A 186 20.66 33.59 11.92
N ALA A 187 21.31 34.74 11.74
CA ALA A 187 22.19 34.93 10.60
C ALA A 187 23.34 33.91 10.66
N ARG A 188 23.56 33.19 9.56
CA ARG A 188 24.57 32.12 9.48
C ARG A 188 25.91 32.69 9.01
N SER A 189 26.98 32.32 9.71
CA SER A 189 28.35 32.76 9.40
C SER A 189 29.38 31.72 9.89
N ASP A 190 30.57 31.70 9.28
CA ASP A 190 31.65 30.77 9.70
C ASP A 190 32.33 31.26 10.99
N GLU A 191 32.26 32.56 11.28
CA GLU A 191 32.75 33.19 12.50
C GLU A 191 31.62 34.01 13.16
N PRO A 192 31.64 34.21 14.50
CA PRO A 192 30.64 35.03 15.18
C PRO A 192 30.58 36.46 14.61
N LEU A 193 29.41 36.87 14.13
CA LEU A 193 29.18 38.23 13.61
C LEU A 193 29.37 39.28 14.70
N ARG A 194 29.98 40.41 14.34
CA ARG A 194 30.25 41.55 15.21
C ARG A 194 29.58 42.83 14.69
N PRO A 195 29.36 43.83 15.55
CA PRO A 195 28.95 45.16 15.10
C PRO A 195 29.91 45.71 14.05
N GLY A 196 29.36 46.18 12.94
CA GLY A 196 30.11 46.69 11.79
C GLY A 196 30.29 45.69 10.65
N ASP A 197 30.12 44.38 10.91
CA ASP A 197 30.21 43.34 9.89
C ASP A 197 29.08 43.46 8.86
N ARG A 198 29.23 42.74 7.76
CA ARG A 198 28.24 42.67 6.69
C ARG A 198 27.60 41.30 6.64
N THR A 199 26.29 41.25 6.51
CA THR A 199 25.54 40.00 6.40
C THR A 199 24.52 40.09 5.27
N SER A 200 24.23 38.95 4.64
CA SER A 200 23.24 38.87 3.56
C SER A 200 21.84 38.66 4.14
N VAL A 201 20.92 39.54 3.76
CA VAL A 201 19.53 39.49 4.19
C VAL A 201 18.61 39.71 3.00
N LEU A 202 17.43 39.13 3.09
CA LEU A 202 16.30 39.49 2.26
C LEU A 202 15.49 40.59 2.97
N TYR A 203 15.29 41.70 2.29
CA TYR A 203 14.44 42.81 2.74
C TYR A 203 13.81 43.49 1.52
N ALA A 204 12.83 44.35 1.74
CA ALA A 204 12.21 45.13 0.69
C ALA A 204 12.76 46.57 0.75
N PRO A 205 13.55 47.04 -0.25
CA PRO A 205 14.03 48.41 -0.25
C PRO A 205 12.88 49.42 -0.28
N SER A 206 11.83 49.15 -1.05
CA SER A 206 10.64 50.01 -1.16
C SER A 206 9.80 50.10 0.11
N ASP A 207 9.98 49.20 1.08
CA ASP A 207 9.33 49.26 2.39
C ASP A 207 10.20 48.60 3.46
N VAL A 208 11.11 49.38 4.04
CA VAL A 208 12.05 48.92 5.06
C VAL A 208 11.36 48.53 6.38
N THR A 209 10.13 48.97 6.61
CA THR A 209 9.39 48.71 7.86
C THR A 209 8.93 47.25 8.00
N LEU A 210 8.86 46.52 6.89
CA LEU A 210 8.62 45.06 6.85
C LEU A 210 9.79 44.26 7.47
N GLY A 211 10.92 44.92 7.68
CA GLY A 211 12.13 44.37 8.27
C GLY A 211 12.87 43.44 7.32
N ALA A 212 13.71 42.57 7.90
CA ALA A 212 14.57 41.66 7.15
C ALA A 212 14.55 40.23 7.68
N VAL A 213 14.98 39.30 6.82
CA VAL A 213 15.16 37.88 7.13
C VAL A 213 16.54 37.44 6.62
N ALA A 214 17.27 36.62 7.38
CA ALA A 214 18.60 36.15 6.98
C ALA A 214 18.55 35.36 5.66
N ASP A 215 19.51 35.56 4.75
CA ASP A 215 19.65 34.70 3.58
C ASP A 215 20.02 33.28 4.03
N ARG A 216 19.05 32.37 3.92
CA ARG A 216 19.22 30.95 4.20
C ARG A 216 18.79 30.17 2.97
N ALA A 217 19.39 29.00 2.76
CA ALA A 217 18.98 28.11 1.68
C ALA A 217 17.45 27.84 1.69
N SER A 218 16.86 27.69 2.89
CA SER A 218 15.42 27.53 3.07
C SER A 218 14.58 28.73 2.62
N LEU A 219 15.14 29.95 2.70
CA LEU A 219 14.46 31.18 2.29
C LEU A 219 14.31 31.23 0.76
N ARG A 220 15.32 30.77 0.02
CA ARG A 220 15.26 30.69 -1.45
C ARG A 220 14.21 29.70 -1.92
N ASP A 221 14.08 28.57 -1.22
CA ASP A 221 13.03 27.59 -1.50
C ASP A 221 11.64 28.17 -1.18
N GLU A 222 11.50 28.89 -0.07
CA GLU A 222 10.26 29.57 0.34
C GLU A 222 9.86 30.68 -0.65
N LEU A 223 10.81 31.49 -1.13
CA LEU A 223 10.60 32.50 -2.18
C LEU A 223 10.17 31.88 -3.51
N ALA A 224 10.70 30.71 -3.83
CA ALA A 224 10.31 29.91 -4.99
C ALA A 224 8.94 29.23 -4.81
N GLY A 225 8.27 29.40 -3.66
CA GLY A 225 6.97 28.80 -3.36
C GLY A 225 7.02 27.31 -3.04
N ARG A 226 8.23 26.75 -2.88
CA ARG A 226 8.42 25.31 -2.62
C ARG A 226 8.09 24.99 -1.16
N THR A 227 7.40 23.88 -0.96
CA THR A 227 7.03 23.36 0.37
C THR A 227 8.21 22.74 1.11
N PHE A 228 9.19 22.24 0.34
CA PHE A 228 10.36 21.53 0.80
C PHE A 228 11.59 21.94 0.01
N SER A 229 12.77 21.70 0.61
CA SER A 229 14.02 21.76 -0.15
C SER A 229 14.05 20.71 -1.25
N THR A 230 14.89 20.93 -2.28
CA THR A 230 15.11 19.95 -3.35
C THR A 230 15.54 18.59 -2.78
N PHE A 231 16.46 18.59 -1.81
CA PHE A 231 16.94 17.37 -1.18
C PHE A 231 15.83 16.61 -0.45
N THR A 232 15.03 17.31 0.35
CA THR A 232 13.91 16.72 1.10
C THR A 232 12.87 16.13 0.14
N SER A 233 12.56 16.82 -0.97
CA SER A 233 11.61 16.34 -1.98
C SER A 233 12.08 15.02 -2.60
N TRP A 234 13.37 14.91 -2.94
CA TRP A 234 13.95 13.67 -3.43
C TRP A 234 14.02 12.57 -2.38
N ALA A 235 14.21 12.90 -1.10
CA ALA A 235 14.15 11.92 -0.02
C ALA A 235 12.76 11.26 0.07
N PHE A 236 11.67 12.02 -0.13
CA PHE A 236 10.31 11.46 -0.23
C PHE A 236 10.16 10.52 -1.44
N VAL A 237 10.72 10.88 -2.60
CA VAL A 237 10.69 10.02 -3.80
C VAL A 237 11.43 8.71 -3.55
N VAL A 238 12.62 8.76 -2.95
CA VAL A 238 13.39 7.55 -2.60
C VAL A 238 12.63 6.70 -1.58
N ALA A 239 12.05 7.31 -0.54
CA ALA A 239 11.23 6.60 0.44
C ALA A 239 10.01 5.93 -0.21
N TRP A 240 9.37 6.59 -1.19
CA TRP A 240 8.28 6.01 -1.95
C TRP A 240 8.73 4.81 -2.80
N LEU A 241 9.86 4.92 -3.53
CA LEU A 241 10.43 3.81 -4.30
C LEU A 241 10.80 2.61 -3.42
N MET A 242 11.34 2.86 -2.22
CA MET A 242 11.59 1.82 -1.23
C MET A 242 10.29 1.15 -0.77
N GLY A 243 9.22 1.93 -0.57
CA GLY A 243 7.88 1.41 -0.29
C GLY A 243 7.32 0.54 -1.42
N VAL A 244 7.52 0.94 -2.68
CA VAL A 244 7.15 0.15 -3.88
C VAL A 244 7.92 -1.18 -3.90
N ALA A 245 9.23 -1.15 -3.67
CA ALA A 245 10.07 -2.34 -3.63
C ALA A 245 9.64 -3.28 -2.49
N LEU A 246 9.34 -2.74 -1.31
CA LEU A 246 8.83 -3.50 -0.17
C LEU A 246 7.47 -4.13 -0.47
N ALA A 247 6.53 -3.38 -1.07
CA ALA A 247 5.23 -3.89 -1.48
C ALA A 247 5.38 -5.03 -2.52
N GLY A 248 6.27 -4.86 -3.49
CA GLY A 248 6.63 -5.91 -4.45
C GLY A 248 7.20 -7.15 -3.77
N GLY A 249 8.14 -6.97 -2.84
CA GLY A 249 8.72 -8.04 -2.04
C GLY A 249 7.68 -8.81 -1.22
N LEU A 250 6.76 -8.10 -0.55
CA LEU A 250 5.66 -8.69 0.22
C LEU A 250 4.68 -9.47 -0.67
N VAL A 251 4.29 -8.90 -1.82
CA VAL A 251 3.46 -9.59 -2.81
C VAL A 251 4.13 -10.87 -3.28
N LEU A 252 5.42 -10.82 -3.60
CA LEU A 252 6.20 -12.00 -4.00
C LEU A 252 6.32 -13.03 -2.87
N ALA A 253 6.50 -12.60 -1.62
CA ALA A 253 6.61 -13.50 -0.47
C ALA A 253 5.28 -14.16 -0.08
N LYS A 254 4.16 -13.44 -0.20
CA LYS A 254 2.82 -13.92 0.17
C LYS A 254 2.13 -14.67 -0.96
N LEU A 255 2.29 -14.24 -2.21
CA LEU A 255 1.65 -14.86 -3.37
C LEU A 255 2.59 -15.76 -4.18
N GLY A 256 3.91 -15.66 -4.02
CA GLY A 256 4.88 -16.48 -4.76
C GLY A 256 5.23 -15.96 -6.17
N ARG A 257 6.39 -16.40 -6.69
CA ARG A 257 6.89 -16.11 -8.05
C ARG A 257 6.21 -17.04 -9.06
N GLY A 258 5.11 -16.61 -9.64
CA GLY A 258 4.42 -17.36 -10.71
C GLY A 258 2.93 -17.08 -10.73
N ALA A 259 2.31 -17.15 -11.89
CA ALA A 259 0.86 -17.11 -12.01
C ALA A 259 0.45 -18.34 -12.81
N PHE A 260 -0.18 -19.31 -12.15
CA PHE A 260 -0.75 -20.48 -12.82
C PHE A 260 -1.87 -19.98 -13.74
N GLY A 261 -1.56 -19.82 -15.02
CA GLY A 261 -2.57 -19.62 -16.08
C GLY A 261 -2.83 -20.91 -16.85
N ARG A 262 -1.81 -21.76 -16.91
CA ARG A 262 -1.82 -23.09 -17.52
C ARG A 262 -0.98 -24.03 -16.66
N LEU A 263 -1.45 -25.24 -16.43
CA LEU A 263 -0.64 -26.29 -15.83
C LEU A 263 0.34 -26.80 -16.89
N GLU A 264 1.64 -26.64 -16.63
CA GLU A 264 2.67 -27.13 -17.54
C GLU A 264 2.77 -28.66 -17.46
N PRO A 265 3.19 -29.36 -18.52
CA PRO A 265 3.29 -30.83 -18.53
C PRO A 265 4.15 -31.40 -17.39
N GLU A 266 5.12 -30.64 -16.89
CA GLU A 266 6.04 -31.02 -15.83
C GLU A 266 5.43 -30.88 -14.42
N TYR A 267 4.24 -30.28 -14.30
CA TYR A 267 3.60 -30.09 -13.01
C TYR A 267 3.09 -31.42 -12.45
N VAL A 268 3.05 -31.49 -11.13
CA VAL A 268 2.57 -32.66 -10.41
C VAL A 268 1.17 -32.36 -9.89
N ALA A 269 0.27 -33.34 -10.01
CA ALA A 269 -1.08 -33.28 -9.51
C ALA A 269 -1.39 -34.49 -8.63
N VAL A 270 -2.18 -34.27 -7.58
CA VAL A 270 -2.65 -35.34 -6.69
C VAL A 270 -4.11 -35.09 -6.32
N ARG A 271 -4.85 -36.19 -6.14
CA ARG A 271 -6.21 -36.15 -5.65
C ARG A 271 -6.24 -36.08 -4.12
N GLY A 272 -7.14 -35.25 -3.59
CA GLY A 272 -7.33 -35.14 -2.14
C GLY A 272 -8.68 -34.57 -1.75
N THR A 273 -8.86 -34.38 -0.45
CA THR A 273 -10.03 -33.77 0.17
C THR A 273 -9.60 -32.63 1.09
N CYS A 274 -10.33 -31.51 1.08
CA CYS A 274 -10.07 -30.41 2.00
C CYS A 274 -10.71 -30.71 3.36
N VAL A 275 -9.93 -30.96 4.41
CA VAL A 275 -10.45 -31.37 5.72
C VAL A 275 -10.80 -30.18 6.60
N GLY A 276 -10.12 -29.05 6.41
CA GLY A 276 -10.42 -27.83 7.16
C GLY A 276 -9.25 -26.87 7.29
N VAL A 277 -9.36 -25.98 8.27
CA VAL A 277 -8.37 -24.94 8.56
C VAL A 277 -7.43 -25.41 9.66
N ARG A 278 -6.11 -25.49 9.37
CA ARG A 278 -5.10 -25.89 10.36
C ARG A 278 -4.58 -24.72 11.18
N LYS A 279 -4.42 -23.57 10.53
CA LYS A 279 -3.95 -22.28 11.06
C LYS A 279 -4.57 -21.18 10.22
N ALA A 280 -4.50 -19.94 10.71
CA ALA A 280 -5.08 -18.77 10.03
C ALA A 280 -4.68 -18.63 8.55
N GLU A 281 -3.50 -19.08 8.12
CA GLU A 281 -3.07 -19.01 6.71
C GLU A 281 -2.86 -20.38 6.07
N SER A 282 -3.45 -21.45 6.60
CA SER A 282 -3.24 -22.80 6.05
C SER A 282 -4.46 -23.70 6.08
N LEU A 283 -4.77 -24.29 4.92
CA LEU A 283 -5.75 -25.37 4.75
C LEU A 283 -5.06 -26.73 4.89
N THR A 284 -5.79 -27.69 5.45
CA THR A 284 -5.38 -29.10 5.48
C THR A 284 -6.00 -29.83 4.30
N VAL A 285 -5.16 -30.42 3.45
CA VAL A 285 -5.58 -31.32 2.39
C VAL A 285 -5.19 -32.75 2.76
N GLU A 286 -6.14 -33.65 2.87
CA GLU A 286 -5.85 -35.08 2.98
C GLU A 286 -5.74 -35.69 1.59
N THR A 287 -4.57 -36.25 1.29
CA THR A 287 -4.33 -36.96 0.03
C THR A 287 -4.50 -38.46 0.25
N ALA A 288 -5.10 -39.15 -0.72
CA ALA A 288 -5.24 -40.62 -0.66
C ALA A 288 -3.91 -41.36 -0.90
N VAL A 289 -2.83 -40.65 -1.20
CA VAL A 289 -1.50 -41.19 -1.47
C VAL A 289 -0.83 -41.69 -0.19
N GLY A 290 -0.84 -43.01 0.02
CA GLY A 290 -0.09 -43.73 1.05
C GLY A 290 -0.43 -43.31 2.48
N ALA A 291 -1.26 -44.10 3.18
CA ALA A 291 -1.71 -43.85 4.55
C ALA A 291 -2.15 -42.40 4.78
N ARG A 292 -3.34 -42.03 4.25
CA ARG A 292 -4.05 -40.73 4.40
C ARG A 292 -3.20 -39.64 5.06
N ARG A 293 -2.41 -38.94 4.26
CA ARG A 293 -1.51 -37.90 4.75
C ARG A 293 -2.16 -36.53 4.62
N SER A 294 -2.09 -35.77 5.70
CA SER A 294 -2.48 -34.36 5.72
C SER A 294 -1.31 -33.47 5.28
N VAL A 295 -1.58 -32.61 4.29
CA VAL A 295 -0.64 -31.66 3.70
C VAL A 295 -1.10 -30.24 4.03
N GLY A 296 -0.16 -29.35 4.38
CA GLY A 296 -0.46 -27.96 4.69
C GLY A 296 -0.39 -27.10 3.43
N PHE A 297 -1.55 -26.66 2.95
CA PHE A 297 -1.65 -25.70 1.85
C PHE A 297 -1.71 -24.28 2.40
N LEU A 298 -0.70 -23.47 2.11
CA LEU A 298 -0.62 -22.08 2.55
C LEU A 298 -1.41 -21.18 1.62
N THR A 299 -2.45 -20.53 2.14
CA THR A 299 -3.26 -19.57 1.41
C THR A 299 -2.74 -18.15 1.65
N PRO A 300 -2.81 -17.25 0.64
CA PRO A 300 -2.44 -15.84 0.81
C PRO A 300 -3.53 -15.01 1.53
N PHE A 301 -4.60 -15.67 1.97
CA PHE A 301 -5.74 -15.10 2.67
C PHE A 301 -5.98 -15.89 3.95
N ASP A 302 -6.75 -15.31 4.87
CA ASP A 302 -7.23 -16.05 6.04
C ASP A 302 -8.01 -17.28 5.57
N ALA A 303 -7.60 -18.46 6.03
CA ALA A 303 -8.21 -19.73 5.72
C ALA A 303 -9.67 -19.79 6.24
N ARG A 304 -10.03 -18.96 7.23
CA ARG A 304 -11.42 -18.76 7.67
C ARG A 304 -12.29 -18.07 6.62
N ALA A 305 -11.68 -17.32 5.69
CA ALA A 305 -12.41 -16.72 4.59
C ALA A 305 -12.81 -17.76 3.52
N VAL A 306 -12.26 -18.98 3.54
CA VAL A 306 -12.67 -20.04 2.60
C VAL A 306 -14.07 -20.53 2.98
N PRO A 307 -15.03 -20.60 2.05
CA PRO A 307 -16.39 -21.00 2.38
C PRO A 307 -16.45 -22.39 3.02
N ASP A 308 -17.28 -22.56 4.06
CA ASP A 308 -17.45 -23.85 4.73
C ASP A 308 -17.92 -24.96 3.78
N SER A 309 -18.58 -24.59 2.67
CA SER A 309 -19.01 -25.51 1.60
C SER A 309 -17.87 -26.25 0.91
N VAL A 310 -16.63 -25.79 1.11
CA VAL A 310 -15.40 -26.36 0.54
C VAL A 310 -14.80 -27.44 1.46
N LYS A 311 -15.17 -27.46 2.74
CA LYS A 311 -14.73 -28.49 3.70
C LYS A 311 -15.40 -29.83 3.36
N GLY A 312 -14.64 -30.91 3.47
CA GLY A 312 -15.04 -32.27 3.08
C GLY A 312 -15.13 -32.50 1.58
N ARG A 313 -14.88 -31.50 0.73
CA ARG A 313 -14.98 -31.64 -0.73
C ARG A 313 -13.68 -32.14 -1.34
N ALA A 314 -13.83 -32.95 -2.39
CA ALA A 314 -12.72 -33.47 -3.16
C ALA A 314 -12.18 -32.42 -4.15
N LEU A 315 -10.87 -32.50 -4.38
CA LEU A 315 -10.10 -31.52 -5.14
C LEU A 315 -8.88 -32.14 -5.80
N TRP A 316 -8.37 -31.44 -6.81
CA TRP A 316 -7.03 -31.62 -7.36
C TRP A 316 -6.07 -30.63 -6.71
N LEU A 317 -4.97 -31.11 -6.16
CA LEU A 317 -3.85 -30.30 -5.71
C LEU A 317 -2.74 -30.40 -6.75
N SER A 318 -2.37 -29.28 -7.36
CA SER A 318 -1.32 -29.23 -8.38
C SER A 318 -0.21 -28.26 -7.99
N TRP A 319 1.05 -28.59 -8.30
CA TRP A 319 2.20 -27.73 -7.99
C TRP A 319 3.32 -27.88 -9.00
N ALA A 320 4.15 -26.84 -9.09
CA ALA A 320 5.35 -26.87 -9.91
C ALA A 320 6.42 -27.77 -9.24
N PRO A 321 7.13 -28.61 -10.01
CA PRO A 321 8.18 -29.45 -9.47
C PRO A 321 9.25 -28.58 -8.80
N THR A 322 9.68 -28.97 -7.60
CA THR A 322 10.79 -28.30 -6.93
C THR A 322 12.04 -28.50 -7.79
N PRO A 323 12.74 -27.44 -8.23
CA PRO A 323 14.00 -27.62 -8.96
C PRO A 323 14.96 -28.41 -8.08
N ALA A 324 15.52 -29.49 -8.61
CA ALA A 324 16.55 -30.24 -7.92
C ALA A 324 17.72 -29.28 -7.61
N PRO A 325 18.32 -29.33 -6.40
CA PRO A 325 19.51 -28.56 -6.13
C PRO A 325 20.58 -28.97 -7.13
N ALA A 326 21.01 -28.04 -7.99
CA ALA A 326 22.11 -28.28 -8.91
C ALA A 326 23.36 -28.69 -8.11
N PRO A 327 24.13 -29.70 -8.55
CA PRO A 327 25.35 -30.12 -7.87
C PRO A 327 26.47 -29.11 -8.16
N THR A 328 26.45 -27.95 -7.51
CA THR A 328 27.57 -27.00 -7.55
C THR A 328 27.73 -26.32 -6.20
N PRO A 329 28.94 -26.29 -5.61
CA PRO A 329 29.18 -25.64 -4.34
C PRO A 329 29.42 -24.15 -4.59
N ALA A 330 28.40 -23.32 -4.38
CA ALA A 330 28.59 -21.88 -4.24
C ALA A 330 27.66 -21.35 -3.14
N PRO A 331 28.20 -20.74 -2.07
CA PRO A 331 27.39 -20.17 -1.01
C PRO A 331 26.93 -18.78 -1.44
N SER A 332 25.87 -18.69 -2.25
CA SER A 332 25.10 -17.45 -2.38
C SER A 332 23.77 -17.63 -1.65
N ALA A 333 23.69 -17.04 -0.46
CA ALA A 333 22.63 -17.22 0.53
C ALA A 333 21.25 -16.63 0.15
N GLU A 334 20.97 -16.30 -1.12
CA GLU A 334 19.70 -15.66 -1.52
C GLU A 334 18.92 -16.40 -2.63
N ALA A 335 19.53 -17.38 -3.31
CA ALA A 335 18.83 -18.17 -4.34
C ALA A 335 18.18 -19.46 -3.80
N ALA A 336 18.44 -19.81 -2.54
CA ALA A 336 17.85 -20.95 -1.83
C ALA A 336 17.12 -20.44 -0.57
N GLY A 337 15.83 -20.10 -0.64
CA GLY A 337 15.28 -19.35 0.50
C GLY A 337 13.78 -19.07 0.56
N SER A 338 12.92 -20.05 0.31
CA SER A 338 11.59 -19.96 0.95
C SER A 338 11.04 -21.29 1.46
N GLY A 339 11.64 -22.42 1.10
CA GLY A 339 11.10 -23.74 1.45
C GLY A 339 9.64 -23.89 1.04
N ARG A 340 9.19 -23.14 0.01
CA ARG A 340 7.83 -23.10 -0.50
C ARG A 340 7.85 -23.26 -2.02
N THR A 341 6.89 -24.01 -2.54
CA THR A 341 6.60 -24.11 -3.97
C THR A 341 5.20 -23.58 -4.24
N ALA A 342 5.01 -22.94 -5.39
CA ALA A 342 3.70 -22.44 -5.78
C ALA A 342 2.77 -23.64 -6.02
N ALA A 343 1.51 -23.53 -5.59
CA ALA A 343 0.53 -24.61 -5.71
C ALA A 343 -0.88 -24.06 -5.94
N VAL A 344 -1.76 -24.90 -6.47
CA VAL A 344 -3.16 -24.58 -6.72
C VAL A 344 -4.06 -25.73 -6.29
N LEU A 345 -5.18 -25.38 -5.67
CA LEU A 345 -6.29 -26.29 -5.40
C LEU A 345 -7.39 -26.03 -6.42
N VAL A 346 -7.87 -27.09 -7.06
CA VAL A 346 -9.00 -27.05 -7.97
C VAL A 346 -10.08 -27.99 -7.44
N PHE A 347 -11.16 -27.43 -6.93
CA PHE A 347 -12.26 -28.20 -6.37
C PHE A 347 -13.17 -28.76 -7.46
N ASP A 348 -13.86 -29.87 -7.18
CA ASP A 348 -14.88 -30.45 -8.07
C ASP A 348 -16.10 -29.55 -8.29
N THR A 349 -16.23 -28.50 -7.49
CA THR A 349 -17.25 -27.47 -7.65
C THR A 349 -16.87 -26.38 -8.67
N GLY A 350 -15.61 -26.35 -9.13
CA GLY A 350 -15.08 -25.38 -10.10
C GLY A 350 -14.31 -24.24 -9.45
N LEU A 351 -14.27 -24.21 -8.12
CA LEU A 351 -13.54 -23.22 -7.36
C LEU A 351 -12.03 -23.47 -7.44
N VAL A 352 -11.27 -22.40 -7.65
CA VAL A 352 -9.80 -22.45 -7.73
C VAL A 352 -9.20 -21.59 -6.63
N VAL A 353 -8.31 -22.18 -5.82
CA VAL A 353 -7.59 -21.47 -4.76
C VAL A 353 -6.09 -21.56 -5.02
N HIS A 354 -5.46 -20.42 -5.27
CA HIS A 354 -4.01 -20.33 -5.43
C HIS A 354 -3.33 -20.19 -4.06
N GLY A 355 -2.14 -20.78 -3.93
CA GLY A 355 -1.38 -20.74 -2.70
C GLY A 355 0.02 -21.30 -2.86
N MET A 356 0.54 -21.87 -1.79
CA MET A 356 1.87 -22.45 -1.74
C MET A 356 1.86 -23.74 -0.91
N LEU A 357 2.72 -24.68 -1.27
CA LEU A 357 3.06 -25.84 -0.47
C LEU A 357 4.46 -25.66 0.11
N LYS A 358 4.78 -26.29 1.24
CA LYS A 358 6.18 -26.39 1.67
C LYS A 358 6.94 -27.29 0.69
N SER A 359 8.15 -26.90 0.28
CA SER A 359 9.00 -27.67 -0.64
C SER A 359 9.30 -29.07 -0.10
N SER A 360 9.42 -29.24 1.22
CA SER A 360 9.60 -30.55 1.85
C SER A 360 8.36 -31.44 1.75
N GLU A 361 7.16 -30.87 1.88
CA GLU A 361 5.89 -31.59 1.70
C GLU A 361 5.67 -31.93 0.23
N ALA A 362 5.94 -31.00 -0.68
CA ALA A 362 5.90 -31.22 -2.13
C ALA A 362 6.88 -32.31 -2.59
N ALA A 363 8.12 -32.31 -2.08
CA ALA A 363 9.11 -33.34 -2.39
C ALA A 363 8.71 -34.70 -1.83
N ALA A 364 8.14 -34.76 -0.61
CA ALA A 364 7.66 -36.00 -0.02
C ALA A 364 6.49 -36.63 -0.80
N LEU A 365 5.62 -35.80 -1.39
CA LEU A 365 4.54 -36.26 -2.28
C LEU A 365 5.10 -36.75 -3.62
N ALA A 366 6.00 -35.97 -4.25
CA ALA A 366 6.58 -36.31 -5.54
C ALA A 366 7.47 -37.57 -5.49
N GLY A 367 8.26 -37.75 -4.43
CA GLY A 367 9.17 -38.90 -4.28
C GLY A 367 8.48 -40.26 -4.15
N ARG A 368 7.17 -40.29 -3.84
CA ARG A 368 6.37 -41.51 -3.70
C ARG A 368 5.63 -41.91 -4.98
N SER A 369 5.77 -41.12 -6.05
CA SER A 369 5.10 -41.29 -7.35
C SER A 369 5.62 -42.47 -8.20
N ARG A 370 6.59 -43.27 -7.72
CA ARG A 370 7.34 -44.22 -8.58
C ARG A 370 6.84 -45.67 -8.62
N THR A 371 5.75 -46.04 -7.94
CA THR A 371 5.40 -47.47 -7.76
C THR A 371 3.95 -47.88 -8.00
N ARG A 372 3.19 -47.20 -8.88
CA ARG A 372 1.93 -47.81 -9.37
C ARG A 372 1.50 -47.27 -10.73
N THR A 373 1.66 -48.09 -11.77
CA THR A 373 0.94 -47.97 -13.04
C THR A 373 -0.51 -48.41 -12.81
N GLY A 374 -1.41 -47.44 -12.71
CA GLY A 374 -2.85 -47.67 -12.54
C GLY A 374 -3.52 -46.39 -12.07
N ALA A 375 -4.34 -45.81 -12.93
CA ALA A 375 -5.15 -44.61 -12.68
C ALA A 375 -6.23 -44.91 -11.62
N GLY A 376 -5.84 -44.91 -10.35
CA GLY A 376 -6.73 -44.89 -9.21
C GLY A 376 -6.65 -43.55 -8.48
N ALA A 377 -7.64 -43.24 -7.64
CA ALA A 377 -7.68 -42.03 -6.81
C ALA A 377 -6.47 -41.86 -5.85
N GLU A 378 -5.54 -42.83 -5.81
CA GLU A 378 -4.39 -42.92 -4.91
C GLU A 378 -3.04 -42.60 -5.58
N SER A 379 -3.00 -42.24 -6.87
CA SER A 379 -1.74 -41.95 -7.57
C SER A 379 -1.43 -40.46 -7.68
N VAL A 380 -0.15 -40.11 -7.44
CA VAL A 380 0.44 -38.83 -7.86
C VAL A 380 0.72 -38.93 -9.36
N VAL A 381 0.23 -37.97 -10.14
CA VAL A 381 0.31 -38.01 -11.60
C VAL A 381 0.99 -36.73 -12.09
N THR A 382 1.88 -36.83 -13.07
CA THR A 382 2.37 -35.64 -13.76
C THR A 382 1.33 -35.17 -14.77
N VAL A 383 1.22 -33.87 -15.03
CA VAL A 383 0.25 -33.35 -15.99
C VAL A 383 0.44 -33.98 -17.38
N ARG A 384 1.70 -34.25 -17.78
CA ARG A 384 2.00 -35.00 -19.00
C ARG A 384 1.37 -36.40 -19.00
N THR A 385 1.57 -37.17 -17.94
CA THR A 385 0.95 -38.50 -17.80
C THR A 385 -0.58 -38.42 -17.81
N ALA A 386 -1.16 -37.41 -17.16
CA ALA A 386 -2.60 -37.20 -17.16
C ALA A 386 -3.13 -36.85 -18.57
N MET A 387 -2.37 -36.10 -19.39
CA MET A 387 -2.69 -35.85 -20.79
C MET A 387 -2.65 -37.14 -21.61
N ASP A 388 -1.58 -37.94 -21.46
CA ASP A 388 -1.41 -39.21 -22.18
C ASP A 388 -2.49 -40.24 -21.83
N GLU A 389 -3.00 -40.21 -20.60
CA GLU A 389 -4.08 -41.08 -20.10
C GLU A 389 -5.49 -40.51 -20.35
N GLY A 390 -5.62 -39.33 -20.99
CA GLY A 390 -6.92 -38.70 -21.27
C GLY A 390 -7.68 -38.21 -20.03
N LEU A 391 -6.99 -38.02 -18.90
CA LEU A 391 -7.56 -37.58 -17.62
C LEU A 391 -7.69 -36.05 -17.52
N VAL A 392 -7.75 -35.37 -18.66
CA VAL A 392 -7.62 -33.92 -18.79
C VAL A 392 -8.75 -33.36 -19.65
N ALA A 393 -9.36 -32.25 -19.22
CA ALA A 393 -10.35 -31.53 -20.04
C ALA A 393 -10.28 -30.01 -19.83
N ASP A 394 -10.46 -29.24 -20.90
CA ASP A 394 -10.40 -27.77 -20.88
C ASP A 394 -11.77 -27.07 -20.82
N ASP A 395 -12.89 -27.79 -20.97
CA ASP A 395 -14.23 -27.20 -21.15
C ASP A 395 -14.95 -26.78 -19.85
N ARG A 396 -14.26 -26.83 -18.71
CA ARG A 396 -14.89 -26.59 -17.41
C ARG A 396 -14.78 -25.13 -16.99
N ALA A 397 -15.91 -24.52 -16.67
CA ALA A 397 -15.94 -23.18 -16.08
C ALA A 397 -15.29 -23.18 -14.68
N LEU A 398 -14.11 -22.57 -14.57
CA LEU A 398 -13.39 -22.41 -13.30
C LEU A 398 -13.50 -20.98 -12.78
N GLU A 399 -13.77 -20.82 -11.49
CA GLU A 399 -13.83 -19.52 -10.82
C GLU A 399 -12.69 -19.37 -9.81
N LEU A 400 -11.92 -18.29 -9.95
CA LEU A 400 -10.88 -17.95 -8.98
C LEU A 400 -11.51 -17.47 -7.66
N TRP A 401 -11.16 -18.14 -6.56
CA TRP A 401 -11.51 -17.65 -5.24
C TRP A 401 -10.75 -16.35 -4.94
N ASP A 402 -11.52 -15.27 -4.81
CA ASP A 402 -10.98 -13.94 -4.56
C ASP A 402 -11.81 -13.19 -3.50
N PRO A 403 -11.58 -13.48 -2.21
CA PRO A 403 -12.34 -12.85 -1.13
C PRO A 403 -12.11 -11.34 -1.11
N LYS A 404 -10.87 -10.90 -1.39
CA LYS A 404 -10.50 -9.48 -1.46
C LYS A 404 -11.07 -8.77 -2.69
N GLY A 405 -11.49 -9.48 -3.73
CA GLY A 405 -12.19 -8.89 -4.87
C GLY A 405 -13.57 -8.34 -4.55
N ARG A 406 -14.13 -8.72 -3.40
CA ARG A 406 -15.44 -8.27 -2.91
C ARG A 406 -15.32 -7.16 -1.86
N TRP A 407 -14.12 -6.59 -1.68
CA TRP A 407 -13.82 -5.63 -0.62
C TRP A 407 -14.82 -4.46 -0.54
N ALA A 408 -15.30 -3.96 -1.69
CA ALA A 408 -16.25 -2.85 -1.75
C ALA A 408 -17.57 -3.16 -1.00
N ALA A 409 -18.00 -4.42 -0.97
CA ALA A 409 -19.18 -4.86 -0.22
C ALA A 409 -18.87 -5.10 1.28
N THR A 410 -17.59 -5.26 1.65
CA THR A 410 -17.16 -5.57 3.02
C THR A 410 -16.58 -4.36 3.76
N VAL A 411 -16.48 -3.17 3.13
CA VAL A 411 -16.00 -1.95 3.79
C VAL A 411 -16.93 -1.59 4.95
N GLY A 412 -16.48 -1.78 6.20
CA GLY A 412 -17.22 -1.40 7.41
C GLY A 412 -17.57 0.09 7.43
N ARG A 413 -18.69 0.46 8.10
CA ARG A 413 -19.02 1.89 8.35
C ARG A 413 -17.87 2.61 9.07
N GLY A 414 -17.25 1.95 10.05
CA GLY A 414 -16.08 2.48 10.76
C GLY A 414 -14.92 2.80 9.83
N ALA A 415 -14.63 1.93 8.85
CA ALA A 415 -13.58 2.18 7.87
C ALA A 415 -13.89 3.38 6.96
N ALA A 416 -15.15 3.53 6.52
CA ALA A 416 -15.57 4.69 5.73
C ALA A 416 -15.47 6.00 6.53
N TRP A 417 -15.86 5.98 7.82
CA TRP A 417 -15.69 7.12 8.72
C TRP A 417 -14.21 7.48 8.91
N SER A 418 -13.34 6.49 9.13
CA SER A 418 -11.90 6.71 9.24
C SER A 418 -11.33 7.28 7.94
N CYS A 419 -11.75 6.81 6.76
CA CYS A 419 -11.36 7.40 5.49
C CYS A 419 -11.84 8.86 5.37
N GLY A 420 -13.08 9.16 5.76
CA GLY A 420 -13.61 10.53 5.78
C GLY A 420 -12.81 11.45 6.72
N ALA A 421 -12.47 10.98 7.91
CA ALA A 421 -11.64 11.70 8.87
C ALA A 421 -10.23 11.94 8.33
N VAL A 422 -9.63 10.96 7.65
CA VAL A 422 -8.31 11.11 7.00
C VAL A 422 -8.36 12.16 5.90
N LEU A 423 -9.39 12.14 5.05
CA LEU A 423 -9.57 13.12 3.97
C LEU A 423 -9.79 14.53 4.52
N LEU A 424 -10.57 14.67 5.59
CA LEU A 424 -10.79 15.96 6.26
C LEU A 424 -9.50 16.48 6.90
N GLY A 425 -8.77 15.63 7.61
CA GLY A 425 -7.48 15.97 8.20
C GLY A 425 -6.46 16.40 7.15
N ALA A 426 -6.37 15.66 6.04
CA ALA A 426 -5.53 16.03 4.90
C ALA A 426 -5.93 17.38 4.29
N ALA A 427 -7.24 17.65 4.17
CA ALA A 427 -7.74 18.93 3.68
C ALA A 427 -7.35 20.08 4.62
N VAL A 428 -7.49 19.91 5.94
CA VAL A 428 -7.07 20.91 6.94
C VAL A 428 -5.57 21.18 6.85
N LEU A 429 -4.74 20.16 6.64
CA LEU A 429 -3.29 20.34 6.48
C LEU A 429 -2.91 21.15 5.22
N THR A 430 -3.81 21.35 4.26
CA THR A 430 -3.54 22.27 3.13
C THR A 430 -3.59 23.74 3.51
N TYR A 431 -4.17 24.07 4.67
CA TYR A 431 -4.30 25.44 5.17
C TYR A 431 -3.11 25.81 6.04
N ASP A 432 -2.88 27.13 6.14
CA ASP A 432 -1.92 27.65 7.10
C ASP A 432 -2.51 27.57 8.51
N ILE A 433 -1.89 26.73 9.33
CA ILE A 433 -2.26 26.47 10.71
C ILE A 433 -0.97 26.44 11.52
N SER A 434 -1.04 26.86 12.78
CA SER A 434 0.15 26.94 13.63
C SER A 434 0.87 25.59 13.72
N GLY A 435 2.20 25.63 13.82
CA GLY A 435 3.04 24.43 13.72
C GLY A 435 2.64 23.31 14.69
N VAL A 436 2.28 23.64 15.94
CA VAL A 436 1.83 22.65 16.93
C VAL A 436 0.51 22.00 16.51
N VAL A 437 -0.47 22.79 16.08
CA VAL A 437 -1.77 22.28 15.61
C VAL A 437 -1.57 21.41 14.37
N ARG A 438 -0.68 21.81 13.46
CA ARG A 438 -0.33 21.02 12.27
C ARG A 438 0.20 19.64 12.62
N TRP A 439 1.10 19.54 13.61
CA TRP A 439 1.62 18.26 14.07
C TRP A 439 0.55 17.39 14.74
N ILE A 440 -0.33 17.98 15.54
CA ILE A 440 -1.44 17.26 16.17
C ILE A 440 -2.39 16.70 15.11
N VAL A 441 -2.85 17.54 14.18
CA VAL A 441 -3.75 17.13 13.09
C VAL A 441 -3.07 16.09 12.21
N GLY A 442 -1.80 16.31 11.84
CA GLY A 442 -1.00 15.37 11.04
C GLY A 442 -0.85 14.01 11.72
N GLY A 443 -0.48 14.00 13.00
CA GLY A 443 -0.33 12.78 13.80
C GLY A 443 -1.65 12.03 13.93
N ALA A 444 -2.75 12.72 14.28
CA ALA A 444 -4.07 12.12 14.35
C ALA A 444 -4.51 11.52 13.00
N THR A 445 -4.34 12.28 11.91
CA THR A 445 -4.68 11.83 10.55
C THR A 445 -3.86 10.59 10.15
N LEU A 446 -2.57 10.55 10.46
CA LEU A 446 -1.69 9.42 10.19
C LEU A 446 -2.11 8.18 10.99
N LEU A 447 -2.39 8.35 12.29
CA LEU A 447 -2.84 7.26 13.16
C LEU A 447 -4.19 6.70 12.70
N THR A 448 -5.16 7.56 12.39
CA THR A 448 -6.45 7.12 11.82
C THR A 448 -6.25 6.38 10.49
N GLY A 449 -5.34 6.85 9.63
CA GLY A 449 -4.98 6.19 8.37
C GLY A 449 -4.31 4.83 8.56
N LEU A 450 -3.56 4.63 9.64
CA LEU A 450 -2.94 3.34 9.99
C LEU A 450 -3.92 2.34 10.62
N VAL A 451 -4.94 2.84 11.34
CA VAL A 451 -5.96 2.02 12.01
C VAL A 451 -7.13 1.66 11.08
N ALA A 452 -7.46 2.51 10.09
CA ALA A 452 -8.55 2.24 9.14
C ALA A 452 -8.45 0.88 8.41
N PRO A 453 -7.26 0.43 7.96
CA PRO A 453 -7.07 -0.90 7.40
C PRO A 453 -7.31 -2.05 8.38
N TYR A 454 -7.06 -1.85 9.68
CA TYR A 454 -7.32 -2.85 10.71
C TYR A 454 -8.82 -2.99 10.99
N ALA A 455 -9.55 -1.87 11.06
CA ALA A 455 -11.00 -1.86 11.21
C ALA A 455 -11.74 -2.48 10.00
N LEU A 456 -11.14 -2.45 8.80
CA LEU A 456 -11.64 -3.17 7.62
C LEU A 456 -11.58 -4.70 7.76
N VAL A 457 -10.67 -5.22 8.58
CA VAL A 457 -10.45 -6.66 8.76
C VAL A 457 -11.31 -7.22 9.90
N GLU A 458 -11.43 -6.51 11.02
CA GLU A 458 -12.20 -7.00 12.19
C GLU A 458 -13.72 -6.97 11.99
N GLY A 459 -14.24 -5.99 11.21
CA GLY A 459 -15.66 -5.93 10.87
C GLY A 459 -16.15 -7.12 10.02
N ALA A 460 -15.24 -7.88 9.42
CA ALA A 460 -15.57 -9.11 8.68
C ALA A 460 -15.63 -10.36 9.59
N THR A 461 -15.15 -10.26 10.84
CA THR A 461 -15.04 -11.40 11.76
C THR A 461 -15.92 -11.29 13.01
N GLY A 462 -16.39 -10.10 13.38
CA GLY A 462 -17.04 -9.84 14.67
C GLY A 462 -18.57 -10.05 14.74
N GLU A 463 -19.27 -10.27 13.63
CA GLU A 463 -20.73 -10.38 13.62
C GLU A 463 -21.17 -11.85 13.64
N LYS A 464 -20.79 -12.60 14.68
CA LYS A 464 -21.36 -13.95 14.92
C LYS A 464 -21.50 -14.41 16.39
N ASP A 465 -21.02 -13.67 17.38
CA ASP A 465 -21.05 -14.15 18.77
C ASP A 465 -22.12 -13.46 19.65
N GLY A 466 -23.16 -12.90 19.05
CA GLY A 466 -24.21 -12.14 19.75
C GLY A 466 -25.61 -12.68 19.56
N ASN A 467 -25.85 -13.99 19.67
CA ASN A 467 -27.16 -14.52 20.08
C ASN A 467 -27.07 -16.01 20.40
N GLY A 468 -27.03 -16.32 21.69
CA GLY A 468 -26.98 -17.68 22.21
C GLY A 468 -27.20 -17.73 23.72
N GLU A 469 -28.11 -16.90 24.24
CA GLU A 469 -28.71 -17.10 25.56
C GLU A 469 -30.23 -17.00 25.43
N THR A 470 -30.87 -18.15 25.32
CA THR A 470 -32.08 -18.55 26.07
C THR A 470 -32.14 -20.06 26.14
#